data_AF-A0A0I9U519-F1
#
_entry.id   AF-A0A0I9U519-F1
#
_cell.length_a   1.000
_cell.length_b   1.000
_cell.length_c   1.000
_cell.angle_alpha   90.00
_cell.angle_beta   90.00
_cell.angle_gamma   90.00
#
_symmetry.space_group_name_H-M   'P 1'
#
loop_
_entity.id
_entity.type
_entity.pdbx_description
1 polymer ?
#
loop_
_entity_poly.entity_id
_entity_poly.type
_entity_poly.pdbx_seq_one_letter_code
_entity_poly.pdbx_strand_id
1 'polypeptide(L)'
;MQPMSFDPAVATVGSQVLDTATQGIQAGQNVSTGLAALAPAGADEVSLCAVEFFTAEANQMLAMNQAAHEELMRAGETLTQIARMYSEADLAASNAIRANELAGF
;
A
#
# COMPACT_ATOMS: atom_id res chain seq x y z
N MET A 1 3.04 -26.96 -23.34
CA MET A 1 2.80 -26.05 -22.19
C MET A 1 3.61 -24.79 -22.46
N GLN A 2 2.98 -23.62 -22.43
CA GLN A 2 3.69 -22.35 -22.60
C GLN A 2 4.42 -22.03 -21.30
N PRO A 3 5.69 -21.57 -21.32
CA PRO A 3 6.39 -21.23 -20.10
C PRO A 3 5.66 -20.08 -19.40
N MET A 4 5.13 -20.32 -18.20
CA MET A 4 4.62 -19.27 -17.34
C MET A 4 5.83 -18.57 -16.71
N SER A 5 6.38 -17.57 -17.40
CA SER A 5 7.45 -16.72 -16.85
C SER A 5 6.81 -15.58 -16.06
N PHE A 6 7.23 -15.39 -14.82
CA PHE A 6 6.93 -14.21 -14.02
C PHE A 6 8.04 -13.17 -14.16
N ASP A 7 7.68 -11.88 -14.22
CA ASP A 7 8.66 -10.79 -14.19
C ASP A 7 9.03 -10.48 -12.73
N PRO A 8 10.29 -10.71 -12.29
CA PRO A 8 10.73 -10.39 -10.94
C PRO A 8 10.52 -8.92 -10.55
N ALA A 9 10.38 -8.00 -11.51
CA ALA A 9 10.03 -6.61 -11.25
C ALA A 9 8.69 -6.46 -10.49
N VAL A 10 7.75 -7.39 -10.62
CA VAL A 10 6.45 -7.32 -9.93
C VAL A 10 6.61 -7.48 -8.40
N ALA A 11 7.61 -8.26 -7.94
CA ALA A 11 7.91 -8.35 -6.50
C ALA A 11 8.39 -6.99 -5.96
N THR A 12 9.22 -6.30 -6.74
CA THR A 12 9.71 -4.95 -6.43
C THR A 12 8.56 -3.94 -6.39
N VAL A 13 7.63 -4.00 -7.35
CA VAL A 13 6.43 -3.15 -7.36
C VAL A 13 5.58 -3.38 -6.12
N GLY A 14 5.36 -4.64 -5.70
CA GLY A 14 4.64 -4.96 -4.47
C GLY A 14 5.26 -4.29 -3.24
N SER A 15 6.59 -4.35 -3.09
CA SER A 15 7.31 -3.68 -2.00
C SER A 15 7.17 -2.15 -2.06
N GLN A 16 7.32 -1.56 -3.25
CA GLN A 16 7.20 -0.10 -3.43
C GLN A 16 5.79 0.41 -3.09
N VAL A 17 4.76 -0.36 -3.41
CA VAL A 17 3.37 -0.03 -3.06
C VAL A 17 3.18 -0.07 -1.54
N LEU A 18 3.73 -1.09 -0.86
CA LEU A 18 3.67 -1.20 0.60
C LEU A 18 4.40 -0.05 1.31
N ASP A 19 5.57 0.32 0.81
CA ASP A 19 6.36 1.44 1.33
C ASP A 19 5.61 2.76 1.16
N THR A 20 5.05 2.98 -0.03
CA THR A 20 4.25 4.19 -0.34
C THR A 20 3.02 4.28 0.56
N ALA A 21 2.34 3.15 0.79
CA ALA A 21 1.20 3.09 1.68
C ALA A 21 1.55 3.44 3.12
N THR A 22 2.65 2.87 3.62
CA THR A 22 3.15 3.14 4.97
C THR A 22 3.55 4.60 5.14
N GLN A 23 4.27 5.16 4.17
CA GLN A 23 4.67 6.57 4.17
C GLN A 23 3.47 7.52 4.13
N GLY A 24 2.43 7.17 3.36
CA GLY A 24 1.20 7.94 3.28
C GLY A 24 0.46 8.01 4.62
N ILE A 25 0.29 6.87 5.30
CA ILE A 25 -0.30 6.79 6.64
C ILE A 25 0.49 7.65 7.64
N GLN A 26 1.82 7.53 7.63
CA GLN A 26 2.69 8.32 8.51
C GLN A 26 2.58 9.82 8.22
N ALA A 27 2.52 10.21 6.94
CA ALA A 27 2.33 11.61 6.55
C ALA A 27 1.01 12.17 7.10
N GLY A 28 -0.08 11.40 7.00
CA GLY A 28 -1.38 11.75 7.59
C GLY A 28 -1.31 11.94 9.11
N GLN A 29 -0.64 11.03 9.82
CA GLN A 29 -0.43 11.13 11.27
C GLN A 29 0.37 12.39 11.64
N ASN A 30 1.44 12.69 10.90
CA ASN A 30 2.31 13.84 11.14
C ASN A 30 1.59 15.19 11.03
N VAL A 31 0.58 15.30 10.17
CA VAL A 31 -0.17 16.55 9.97
C VAL A 31 -1.46 16.64 10.79
N SER A 32 -1.92 15.52 11.38
CA SER A 32 -3.20 15.42 12.08
C SER A 32 -3.40 16.48 13.17
N THR A 33 -2.38 16.70 14.02
CA THR A 33 -2.41 17.70 15.09
C THR A 33 -2.51 19.12 14.54
N GLY A 34 -1.82 19.42 13.44
CA GLY A 34 -1.84 20.76 12.84
C GLY A 34 -3.20 21.10 12.24
N LEU A 35 -3.87 20.11 11.66
CA LEU A 35 -5.21 20.28 11.08
C LEU A 35 -6.30 20.44 12.16
N ALA A 36 -6.13 19.80 13.33
CA ALA A 36 -7.06 19.89 14.45
C ALA A 36 -6.85 21.12 15.36
N ALA A 37 -5.78 21.90 15.16
CA ALA A 37 -5.38 23.00 16.04
C ALA A 37 -5.74 24.40 15.51
N LEU A 38 -6.65 24.51 14.55
CA LEU A 38 -7.07 25.80 14.00
C LEU A 38 -7.78 26.64 15.06
N ALA A 39 -7.24 27.83 15.34
CA ALA A 39 -7.90 28.83 16.16
C ALA A 39 -8.85 29.69 15.30
N PRO A 40 -9.95 30.21 15.86
CA PRO A 40 -10.82 31.16 15.16
C PRO A 40 -10.02 32.41 14.75
N ALA A 41 -10.24 32.91 13.54
CA ALA A 41 -9.59 34.13 13.06
C ALA A 41 -10.09 35.38 13.81
N GLY A 42 -11.32 35.34 14.32
CA GLY A 42 -11.95 36.39 15.12
C GLY A 42 -12.97 35.82 16.10
N ALA A 43 -13.59 36.71 16.88
CA ALA A 43 -14.62 36.34 17.85
C ALA A 43 -16.03 36.23 17.26
N ASP A 44 -16.17 36.46 15.94
CA ASP A 44 -17.45 36.31 15.25
C ASP A 44 -17.84 34.85 15.06
N GLU A 45 -19.15 34.62 14.93
CA GLU A 45 -19.75 33.31 14.79
C GLU A 45 -19.31 32.61 13.50
N VAL A 46 -18.95 33.39 12.47
CA VAL A 46 -18.47 32.86 11.17
C VAL A 46 -17.10 32.22 11.34
N SER A 47 -16.21 32.84 12.13
CA SER A 47 -14.88 32.34 12.44
C SER A 47 -14.95 31.06 13.26
N LEU A 48 -15.89 30.97 14.20
CA LEU A 48 -16.15 29.73 14.95
C LEU A 48 -16.68 28.61 14.04
N CYS A 49 -17.70 28.91 13.22
CA CYS A 49 -18.27 27.95 12.28
C CYS A 49 -17.23 27.49 11.24
N ALA A 50 -16.32 28.36 10.81
CA ALA A 50 -15.25 28.01 9.89
C ALA A 50 -14.28 27.00 10.50
N VAL A 51 -13.87 27.20 11.77
CA VAL A 51 -13.00 26.24 12.48
C VAL A 51 -13.66 24.87 12.61
N GLU A 52 -14.94 24.83 12.96
CA GLU A 52 -15.70 23.57 13.05
C GLU A 52 -15.75 22.86 11.70
N PHE A 53 -16.03 23.60 10.62
CA PHE A 53 -16.10 23.05 9.27
C PHE A 53 -14.73 22.51 8.80
N PHE A 54 -13.66 23.29 8.95
CA PHE A 54 -12.32 22.85 8.57
C PHE A 54 -11.84 21.65 9.38
N THR A 55 -12.18 21.60 10.68
CA THR A 55 -11.84 20.46 11.53
C THR A 55 -12.58 19.20 11.07
N ALA A 56 -13.87 19.32 10.73
CA ALA A 56 -14.65 18.20 10.22
C ALA A 56 -14.11 17.70 8.87
N GLU A 57 -13.84 18.60 7.94
CA GLU A 57 -13.27 18.28 6.63
C GLU A 57 -11.88 17.63 6.76
N ALA A 58 -11.02 18.17 7.62
CA ALA A 58 -9.71 17.59 7.89
C ALA A 58 -9.79 16.15 8.41
N ASN A 59 -10.69 15.89 9.37
CA ASN A 59 -10.91 14.54 9.88
C ASN A 59 -11.40 13.58 8.79
N GLN A 60 -12.28 14.05 7.92
CA GLN A 60 -12.76 13.26 6.78
C GLN A 60 -11.64 12.97 5.78
N MET A 61 -10.82 13.96 5.44
CA MET A 61 -9.66 13.78 4.57
C MET A 61 -8.62 12.81 5.15
N LEU A 62 -8.33 12.90 6.45
CA LEU A 62 -7.43 11.97 7.14
C LEU A 62 -7.97 10.53 7.11
N ALA A 63 -9.27 10.35 7.34
CA ALA A 63 -9.91 9.05 7.25
C ALA A 63 -9.87 8.47 5.83
N MET A 64 -10.11 9.30 4.80
CA MET A 64 -9.98 8.88 3.40
C MET A 64 -8.55 8.51 3.03
N ASN A 65 -7.57 9.29 3.49
CA ASN A 65 -6.15 8.99 3.28
C ASN A 65 -5.76 7.64 3.90
N GLN A 66 -6.15 7.41 5.15
CA GLN A 66 -5.94 6.14 5.83
C GLN A 66 -6.55 4.96 5.05
N ALA A 67 -7.83 5.06 4.68
CA ALA A 67 -8.53 4.00 3.96
C ALA A 67 -7.87 3.70 2.59
N ALA A 68 -7.49 4.75 1.84
CA ALA A 68 -6.82 4.60 0.56
C ALA A 68 -5.48 3.88 0.70
N HIS A 69 -4.67 4.24 1.71
CA HIS A 69 -3.39 3.59 1.92
C HIS A 69 -3.51 2.17 2.47
N GLU A 70 -4.54 1.87 3.27
CA GLU A 70 -4.84 0.49 3.66
C GLU A 70 -5.20 -0.41 2.45
N GLU A 71 -5.93 0.11 1.47
CA GLU A 71 -6.16 -0.62 0.21
C GLU A 71 -4.88 -0.82 -0.58
N LEU A 72 -3.99 0.18 -0.61
CA LEU A 72 -2.67 0.03 -1.23
C LEU A 72 -1.83 -1.03 -0.52
N MET A 73 -1.87 -1.11 0.81
CA MET A 73 -1.20 -2.20 1.55
C MET A 73 -1.73 -3.57 1.12
N ARG A 74 -3.06 -3.75 1.09
CA ARG A 74 -3.70 -5.00 0.62
C ARG A 74 -3.28 -5.36 -0.80
N ALA A 75 -3.22 -4.36 -1.68
CA ALA A 75 -2.76 -4.54 -3.06
C ALA A 75 -1.28 -4.96 -3.13
N GLY A 76 -0.41 -4.28 -2.38
CA GLY A 76 1.02 -4.61 -2.28
C GLY A 76 1.26 -6.04 -1.80
N GLU A 77 0.56 -6.45 -0.72
CA GLU A 77 0.61 -7.82 -0.20
C GLU A 77 0.17 -8.85 -1.25
N THR A 78 -0.90 -8.56 -2.00
CA THR A 78 -1.40 -9.42 -3.07
C THR A 78 -0.34 -9.58 -4.18
N LEU A 79 0.30 -8.49 -4.59
CA LEU A 79 1.38 -8.53 -5.59
C LEU A 79 2.57 -9.37 -5.12
N THR A 80 2.98 -9.22 -3.86
CA THR A 80 4.05 -10.02 -3.26
C THR A 80 3.68 -11.50 -3.19
N GLN A 81 2.43 -11.84 -2.86
CA GLN A 81 1.95 -13.22 -2.85
C GLN A 81 1.95 -13.85 -4.25
N ILE A 82 1.49 -13.11 -5.26
CA ILE A 82 1.52 -13.56 -6.66
C ILE A 82 2.97 -13.84 -7.09
N ALA A 83 3.89 -12.91 -6.81
CA ALA A 83 5.30 -13.06 -7.11
C ALA A 83 5.91 -14.33 -6.49
N ARG A 84 5.57 -14.59 -5.23
CA ARG A 84 6.01 -15.79 -4.52
C ARG A 84 5.46 -17.07 -5.14
N MET A 85 4.17 -17.11 -5.44
CA MET A 85 3.51 -18.29 -6.03
C MET A 85 4.15 -18.68 -7.37
N TYR A 86 4.42 -17.72 -8.24
CA TYR A 86 5.10 -18.01 -9.51
C TYR A 86 6.56 -18.43 -9.31
N SER A 87 7.29 -17.80 -8.38
CA SER A 87 8.67 -18.19 -8.07
C SER A 87 8.76 -19.64 -7.54
N GLU A 88 7.82 -20.05 -6.70
CA GLU A 88 7.72 -21.42 -6.18
C GLU A 88 7.37 -22.43 -7.29
N ALA A 89 6.45 -22.05 -8.21
CA ALA A 89 6.09 -22.88 -9.35
C ALA A 89 7.28 -23.09 -10.32
N ASP A 90 8.03 -22.04 -10.62
CA ASP A 90 9.24 -22.11 -11.46
C ASP A 90 10.32 -22.98 -10.84
N LEU A 91 10.55 -22.84 -9.53
CA LEU A 91 11.50 -23.69 -8.80
C LEU A 91 11.08 -25.17 -8.84
N ALA A 92 9.79 -25.46 -8.67
CA ALA A 92 9.28 -26.83 -8.74
C ALA A 92 9.46 -27.43 -10.13
N ALA A 93 9.16 -26.67 -11.20
CA ALA A 93 9.34 -27.10 -12.57
C ALA A 93 10.82 -27.36 -12.90
N SER A 94 11.72 -26.45 -12.50
CA SER A 94 13.17 -26.60 -12.67
C SER A 94 13.69 -27.87 -11.98
N ASN A 95 13.27 -28.13 -10.74
CA ASN A 95 13.64 -29.33 -10.02
C ASN A 95 13.12 -30.62 -10.68
N ALA A 96 11.90 -30.61 -11.21
CA ALA A 96 11.33 -31.75 -11.93
C ALA A 96 12.12 -32.08 -13.20
N ILE A 97 12.52 -31.06 -13.97
CA ILE A 97 13.37 -31.23 -15.16
C ILE A 97 14.72 -31.82 -14.77
N ARG A 98 15.38 -31.25 -13.76
CA ARG A 98 16.68 -31.74 -13.27
C ARG A 98 16.62 -33.18 -12.74
N ALA A 99 15.53 -33.54 -12.07
CA ALA A 99 15.33 -34.93 -11.61
C ALA A 99 15.17 -35.91 -12.78
N ASN A 100 14.46 -35.51 -13.84
CA ASN A 100 14.30 -36.32 -15.04
C ASN A 100 15.63 -36.49 -15.80
N GLU A 101 16.45 -35.43 -15.89
CA GLU A 101 17.80 -35.50 -16.47
C GLU A 101 18.71 -36.49 -15.72
N LEU A 102 18.63 -36.51 -14.38
CA LEU A 102 19.42 -37.43 -13.54
C LEU A 102 18.93 -38.88 -13.60
N ALA A 103 17.65 -39.12 -13.87
CA ALA A 103 17.08 -40.47 -13.99
C ALA A 103 17.31 -41.12 -15.37
N GLY A 104 17.76 -40.34 -16.36
CA GLY A 104 18.11 -40.79 -17.71
C GLY A 104 19.55 -41.26 -17.88
N PHE A 105 20.37 -41.22 -16.82
CA PHE A 105 21.71 -41.80 -16.73
C PHE A 105 21.72 -43.03 -15.81
#